data_AF-A0A6M0FY29-F1
#
_entry.id   AF-A0A6M0FY29-F1
#
_cell.length_a   1.000
_cell.length_b   1.000
_cell.length_c   1.000
_cell.angle_alpha   90.00
_cell.angle_beta   90.00
_cell.angle_gamma   90.00
#
_symmetry.space_group_name_H-M   'P 1'
#
loop_
_entity.id
_entity.type
_entity.pdbx_description
1 polymer ?
#
loop_
_entity_poly.entity_id
_entity_poly.type
_entity_poly.pdbx_seq_one_letter_code
_entity_poly.pdbx_strand_id
1 'polypeptide(L)' 'MTHKLKGDLQGSWACRVGYDLRIIFKFVEYEQAQAILLESIGTHDEVY' A
#
# COMPACT_ATOMS: atom_id res chain seq x y z
N MET A 1 -8.67 0.77 -8.66
CA MET A 1 -8.82 -0.70 -8.54
C MET A 1 -7.84 -1.19 -7.51
N THR A 2 -8.34 -1.76 -6.42
CA THR A 2 -7.53 -2.30 -5.32
C THR A 2 -7.33 -3.79 -5.59
N HIS A 3 -6.08 -4.22 -5.77
CA HIS A 3 -5.76 -5.63 -6.02
C HIS A 3 -4.97 -6.18 -4.83
N LYS A 4 -5.40 -7.34 -4.32
CA LYS A 4 -4.60 -8.11 -3.35
C LYS A 4 -3.37 -8.67 -4.06
N LEU A 5 -2.19 -8.33 -3.56
CA LEU A 5 -0.93 -8.91 -4.02
C LEU A 5 -0.81 -10.34 -3.46
N LYS A 6 -0.39 -11.30 -4.29
CA LYS A 6 -0.09 -12.70 -3.89
C LYS A 6 1.42 -12.91 -3.91
N GLY A 7 1.94 -13.71 -2.96
CA GLY A 7 3.38 -13.98 -2.78
C GLY A 7 3.85 -13.62 -1.37
N ASP A 8 5.13 -13.22 -1.21
CA ASP A 8 5.74 -12.79 0.06
C ASP A 8 5.15 -11.49 0.65
N LEU A 9 4.29 -10.81 -0.12
CA LEU A 9 3.55 -9.61 0.27
C LEU A 9 2.08 -9.90 0.61
N GLN A 10 1.74 -11.15 0.97
CA GLN A 10 0.41 -11.49 1.48
C GLN A 10 0.09 -10.64 2.72
N GLY A 11 -0.74 -9.59 2.53
CA GLY A 11 -1.13 -8.67 3.60
C GLY A 11 -1.00 -7.19 3.23
N SER A 12 -0.19 -6.86 2.22
CA SER A 12 -0.04 -5.50 1.72
C SER A 12 -1.04 -5.22 0.59
N TRP A 13 -1.57 -4.00 0.62
CA TRP A 13 -2.54 -3.47 -0.31
C TRP A 13 -1.91 -2.31 -1.08
N ALA A 14 -2.17 -2.27 -2.38
CA ALA A 14 -1.78 -1.14 -3.21
C ALA A 14 -3.03 -0.45 -3.75
N CYS A 15 -3.09 0.88 -3.60
CA CYS A 15 -4.12 1.72 -4.20
C CYS A 15 -3.45 2.81 -5.04
N ARG A 16 -4.06 3.13 -6.19
CA ARG A 16 -3.68 4.30 -6.99
C ARG A 16 -4.62 5.45 -6.66
N VAL A 17 -4.05 6.62 -6.37
CA VAL A 17 -4.80 7.84 -6.07
C VAL A 17 -4.52 8.87 -7.17
N GLY A 18 -5.41 8.97 -8.15
CA GLY A 18 -5.21 9.85 -9.32
C GLY A 18 -4.38 9.21 -10.44
N TYR A 19 -3.77 10.04 -11.30
CA TYR A 19 -3.06 9.59 -12.50
C TYR A 19 -1.76 8.86 -12.18
N ASP A 20 -1.05 9.26 -11.13
CA ASP A 20 0.31 8.74 -10.90
C ASP A 20 0.69 8.43 -9.45
N LEU A 21 -0.15 8.71 -8.45
CA LEU A 21 0.19 8.41 -7.06
C LEU A 21 -0.11 6.94 -6.74
N ARG A 22 0.88 6.22 -6.23
CA ARG A 22 0.73 4.86 -5.67
C ARG A 22 0.94 4.89 -4.17
N ILE A 23 -0.02 4.31 -3.46
CA ILE A 23 0.02 4.11 -2.02
C ILE A 23 0.14 2.61 -1.76
N ILE A 24 1.16 2.21 -0.99
CA ILE A 24 1.33 0.86 -0.46
C ILE A 24 1.09 0.94 1.04
N PHE A 25 0.15 0.14 1.53
CA PHE A 25 -0.20 0.09 2.94
C PHE A 25 -0.56 -1.33 3.36
N LYS A 26 -0.51 -1.60 4.66
CA LYS A 26 -0.97 -2.87 5.23
C LYS A 26 -1.83 -2.65 6.46
N PHE A 27 -2.75 -3.58 6.70
CA PHE A 27 -3.49 -3.62 7.96
C PHE A 27 -2.61 -4.30 9.01
N VAL A 28 -2.42 -3.64 10.14
CA VAL A 28 -1.65 -4.14 11.29
C VAL A 28 -2.48 -4.02 12.55
N GLU A 29 -2.11 -4.77 13.57
CA GLU A 29 -2.61 -4.55 14.92
C GLU A 29 -1.58 -3.70 15.67
N TYR A 30 -2.00 -2.52 16.12
CA TYR A 30 -1.17 -1.61 16.90
C TYR A 30 -1.94 -1.25 18.17
N GLU A 31 -1.31 -1.46 19.33
CA GLU A 31 -1.94 -1.18 20.64
C GLU A 31 -3.35 -1.79 20.80
N GLN A 32 -3.51 -3.07 20.41
CA GLN A 32 -4.78 -3.81 20.51
C GLN A 32 -5.92 -3.26 19.63
N ALA A 33 -5.59 -2.38 18.66
CA ALA A 33 -6.52 -1.85 17.68
C ALA A 33 -6.04 -2.12 16.25
N GLN A 34 -6.99 -2.26 15.32
CA GLN A 34 -6.65 -2.31 13.90
C GLN A 34 -6.17 -0.94 13.44
N ALA A 35 -4.98 -0.92 12.84
CA ALA A 35 -4.35 0.27 12.28
C ALA A 35 -3.91 0.03 10.83
N ILE A 36 -3.70 1.13 10.11
CA ILE A 36 -3.14 1.09 8.76
C ILE A 36 -1.70 1.58 8.87
N LEU A 37 -0.75 0.71 8.51
CA LEU A 37 0.64 1.12 8.33
C LEU A 37 0.83 1.56 6.88
N LEU A 38 1.21 2.83 6.69
CA LEU A 38 1.64 3.34 5.41
C LEU A 38 3.09 2.88 5.15
N GLU A 39 3.30 2.02 4.16
CA GLU A 39 4.62 1.49 3.82
C GLU A 39 5.35 2.38 2.81
N SER A 40 4.61 2.94 1.84
CA SER A 40 5.18 3.85 0.84
C SER A 40 4.11 4.70 0.18
N ILE A 41 4.47 5.93 -0.17
CA ILE A 41 3.68 6.86 -0.97
C ILE A 41 4.60 7.54 -1.97
N GLY A 42 4.25 7.49 -3.26
CA GLY A 42 5.08 8.10 -4.30
C GLY A 42 4.39 8.15 -5.67
N THR A 43 4.90 8.99 -6.55
CA THR A 43 4.54 9.06 -7.98
C THR A 43 5.43 8.12 -8.80
N HIS A 44 5.06 7.79 -10.04
CA HIS A 44 5.89 6.97 -10.95
C HIS A 44 7.10 7.71 -11.53
N ASP A 45 7.39 8.94 -11.09
CA ASP A 45 8.52 9.75 -11.55
C ASP A 45 9.91 9.33 -11.00
N GLU A 46 10.12 8.06 -10.69
CA GLU A 46 11.46 7.47 -10.46
C GLU A 46 11.68 6.16 -11.23
N VAL A 47 11.04 6.00 -12.39
CA VAL A 47 11.44 4.95 -13.33
C VAL A 47 11.56 5.55 -14.72
N TYR A 48 12.73 6.14 -14.99
CA TYR A 48 13.25 6.24 -16.35
C TYR A 48 13.45 4.86 -16.96
#